data_AF-A0A3S0MAV2-F1
#
_entry.id   AF-A0A3S0MAV2-F1
#
_cell.length_a   1.000
_cell.length_b   1.000
_cell.length_c   1.000
_cell.angle_alpha   90.00
_cell.angle_beta   90.00
_cell.angle_gamma   90.00
#
_symmetry.space_group_name_H-M   'P 1'
#
loop_
_entity.id
_entity.type
_entity.pdbx_description
1 polymer ?
#
loop_
_entity_poly.entity_id
_entity_poly.type
_entity_poly.pdbx_seq_one_letter_code
_entity_poly.pdbx_strand_id
1 'polypeptide(L)' 'MGETLEIESQTNDFQIVLDPGVNMKRSPLLGRNFEYFSEYPVLSGEVAVSFINGLQSHGVRTSMKNAIITLI' A
#
# COMPACT_ATOMS: atom_id res chain seq x y z
N MET A 1 4.08 12.16 -1.86
CA MET A 1 3.86 10.98 -0.99
C MET A 1 5.06 10.04 -1.02
N GLY A 2 5.50 9.56 -2.20
CA GLY A 2 6.74 8.75 -2.31
C GLY A 2 7.99 9.45 -1.79
N GLU A 3 8.25 10.69 -2.22
CA GLU A 3 9.37 11.52 -1.75
C GLU A 3 9.39 11.74 -0.23
N THR A 4 8.23 12.05 0.37
CA THR A 4 8.13 12.22 1.83
C THR A 4 8.46 10.93 2.57
N LEU A 5 7.98 9.79 2.08
CA LEU A 5 8.27 8.48 2.67
C LEU A 5 9.73 8.09 2.51
N GLU A 6 10.40 8.50 1.41
CA GLU A 6 11.84 8.35 1.24
C GLU A 6 12.63 9.14 2.28
N ILE A 7 12.33 10.42 2.46
CA ILE A 7 13.00 11.26 3.46
C ILE A 7 12.87 10.64 4.86
N GLU A 8 11.68 10.17 5.22
CA GLU A 8 11.43 9.47 6.48
C GLU A 8 12.20 8.14 6.57
N SER A 9 12.24 7.37 5.48
CA SER A 9 12.98 6.10 5.37
C SER A 9 14.48 6.28 5.61
N GLN A 10 15.07 7.30 4.99
CA GLN A 10 16.48 7.65 5.16
C GLN A 10 16.77 8.21 6.55
N THR A 11 15.88 9.06 7.09
CA THR A 11 16.05 9.67 8.41
C THR A 11 16.00 8.64 9.54
N ASN A 12 15.14 7.62 9.40
CA ASN A 12 14.91 6.59 10.43
C ASN A 12 15.65 5.26 10.15
N ASP A 13 16.55 5.23 9.15
CA ASP A 13 17.38 4.07 8.79
C ASP A 13 16.58 2.78 8.56
N PHE A 14 15.42 2.87 7.90
CA PHE A 14 14.69 1.72 7.39
C PHE A 14 14.69 1.72 5.86
N GLN A 15 14.70 0.54 5.25
CA GLN A 15 14.79 0.38 3.78
C GLN A 15 13.52 -0.20 3.17
N ILE A 16 12.59 -0.68 3.99
CA ILE A 16 11.37 -1.37 3.58
C ILE A 16 10.16 -0.72 4.26
N VAL A 17 9.21 -0.27 3.45
CA VAL A 17 7.90 0.18 3.91
C VAL A 17 6.90 -0.97 3.80
N LEU A 18 6.21 -1.30 4.89
CA LEU A 18 5.18 -2.36 4.93
C LEU A 18 3.81 -1.83 4.46
N ASP A 19 3.79 -1.29 3.24
CA ASP A 19 2.61 -0.76 2.56
C ASP A 19 2.82 -0.94 1.05
N PRO A 20 1.77 -1.05 0.21
CA PRO A 20 0.36 -0.79 0.47
C PRO A 20 -0.44 -1.98 1.05
N GLY A 21 -1.50 -1.67 1.81
CA GLY A 21 -2.54 -2.62 2.19
C GLY A 21 -3.63 -2.75 1.13
N VAL A 22 -3.77 -3.94 0.55
CA VAL A 22 -4.65 -4.13 -0.63
C VAL A 22 -5.82 -5.08 -0.37
N ASN A 23 -6.17 -5.34 0.88
CA ASN A 23 -7.37 -6.10 1.20
C ASN A 23 -8.62 -5.38 0.68
N MET A 24 -9.61 -6.13 0.22
CA MET A 24 -10.92 -5.59 -0.11
C MET A 24 -11.69 -5.16 1.14
N LYS A 25 -12.33 -3.98 1.07
CA LYS A 25 -13.29 -3.51 2.07
C LYS A 25 -14.60 -4.29 1.96
N ARG A 26 -14.63 -5.51 2.48
CA ARG A 26 -15.81 -6.40 2.39
C ARG A 26 -17.00 -5.91 3.22
N SER A 27 -16.75 -5.19 4.30
CA SER A 27 -17.79 -4.67 5.19
C SER A 27 -17.29 -3.39 5.86
N PRO A 28 -18.13 -2.34 6.01
CA PRO A 28 -17.75 -1.09 6.66
C PRO A 28 -17.37 -1.26 8.14
N LEU A 29 -17.76 -2.38 8.77
CA LEU A 29 -17.48 -2.67 10.18
C LEU A 29 -16.03 -3.13 10.43
N LEU A 30 -15.24 -3.40 9.38
CA LEU A 30 -13.87 -3.85 9.52
C LEU A 30 -12.95 -2.69 9.94
N GLY A 31 -12.35 -2.80 11.13
CA GLY A 31 -11.55 -1.74 11.74
C GLY A 31 -10.26 -1.35 11.00
N ARG A 32 -9.85 -2.11 9.99
CA ARG A 32 -8.66 -1.81 9.15
C ARG A 32 -9.01 -1.24 7.77
N ASN A 33 -10.28 -0.95 7.49
CA ASN A 33 -10.67 -0.37 6.21
C ASN A 33 -10.04 1.00 5.92
N PHE A 34 -9.53 1.71 6.93
CA PHE A 34 -8.90 3.02 6.74
C PHE A 34 -7.58 2.94 5.97
N GLU A 35 -6.87 1.81 6.04
CA GLU A 35 -5.57 1.60 5.36
C GLU A 35 -5.71 0.82 4.04
N TYR A 36 -6.93 0.41 3.69
CA TYR A 36 -7.23 -0.25 2.41
C TYR A 36 -7.78 0.77 1.42
N PHE A 37 -7.58 0.54 0.12
CA PHE A 37 -8.03 1.47 -0.91
C PHE A 37 -9.53 1.37 -1.17
N SER A 38 -10.00 0.22 -1.67
CA SER A 38 -11.37 0.08 -2.18
C SER A 38 -11.98 -1.29 -1.89
N GLU A 39 -13.30 -1.38 -2.07
CA GLU A 39 -14.06 -2.63 -2.20
C GLU A 39 -13.90 -3.27 -3.59
N TYR A 40 -13.46 -2.50 -4.59
CA TYR A 40 -13.26 -2.99 -5.96
C TYR A 40 -11.81 -3.48 -6.17
N PRO A 41 -11.60 -4.72 -6.62
CA PRO A 41 -10.26 -5.30 -6.74
C PRO A 41 -9.40 -4.61 -7.80
N VAL A 42 -9.98 -4.23 -8.94
CA VAL A 42 -9.25 -3.56 -10.04
C VAL A 42 -8.75 -2.19 -9.60
N LEU A 43 -9.63 -1.38 -9.00
CA LEU A 43 -9.28 -0.05 -8.50
C LEU A 43 -8.22 -0.12 -7.39
N SER A 44 -8.37 -1.05 -6.44
CA SER A 44 -7.36 -1.26 -5.40
C SER A 44 -6.01 -1.66 -5.97
N GLY A 45 -5.99 -2.48 -7.03
CA GLY A 45 -4.77 -2.87 -7.73
C GLY A 45 -4.08 -1.71 -8.45
N GLU A 46 -4.82 -0.92 -9.22
CA GLU A 46 -4.27 0.24 -9.94
C GLU A 46 -3.64 1.26 -9.01
N VAL A 47 -4.32 1.59 -7.90
CA VAL A 47 -3.81 2.52 -6.90
C VAL A 47 -2.57 1.95 -6.19
N ALA A 48 -2.58 0.65 -5.86
CA ALA A 48 -1.44 -0.01 -5.24
C ALA A 48 -0.20 -0.01 -6.15
N VAL A 49 -0.36 -0.29 -7.45
CA VAL A 49 0.74 -0.26 -8.43
C VAL A 49 1.33 1.14 -8.54
N SER A 50 0.47 2.17 -8.63
CA SER A 50 0.92 3.56 -8.67
C SER A 50 1.72 3.95 -7.42
N PHE A 51 1.26 3.53 -6.23
CA PHE A 51 1.94 3.78 -4.97
C PHE A 51 3.31 3.08 -4.89
N ILE A 52 3.38 1.79 -5.24
CA ILE A 52 4.63 1.02 -5.25
C ILE A 52 5.64 1.63 -6.23
N ASN A 53 5.22 1.96 -7.44
CA ASN A 53 6.09 2.57 -8.44
C ASN A 53 6.64 3.92 -7.97
N GLY A 54 5.81 4.74 -7.31
CA GLY A 54 6.21 6.02 -6.75
C GLY A 54 7.20 5.89 -5.58
N LEU A 55 7.13 4.84 -4.77
CA LEU A 55 8.11 4.59 -3.71
C LEU A 55 9.42 4.03 -4.26
N GLN A 56 9.33 3.05 -5.15
CA GLN A 56 10.49 2.41 -5.75
C GLN A 56 11.28 3.36 -6.65
N SER A 57 10.64 4.37 -7.26
CA SER A 57 11.35 5.41 -8.02
C SER A 57 12.28 6.26 -7.16
N HIS A 58 12.07 6.29 -5.84
CA HIS A 58 12.91 7.01 -4.87
C HIS A 58 13.86 6.05 -4.11
N GLY A 59 14.01 4.80 -4.56
CA GLY A 59 14.94 3.84 -3.97
C GLY A 59 14.43 3.14 -2.69
N VAL A 60 13.20 3.42 -2.26
CA VAL A 60 12.56 2.75 -1.11
C VAL A 60 11.88 1.46 -1.58
N ARG A 61 12.15 0.35 -0.90
CA ARG A 61 11.46 -0.92 -1.19
C ARG A 61 10.14 -0.98 -0.45
N THR A 62 9.16 -1.62 -1.05
CA THR A 62 7.83 -1.81 -0.47
C THR A 62 7.51 -3.28 -0.31
N SER A 63 6.91 -3.66 0.82
CA SER A 63 6.31 -4.97 1.01
C SER A 63 4.80 -4.81 1.05
N MET A 64 4.12 -5.31 0.02
CA MET A 64 2.67 -5.36 -0.01
C MET A 64 2.17 -6.21 1.17
N LYS A 65 1.29 -5.66 2.00
CA LYS A 65 0.70 -6.38 3.14
C LYS A 65 -0.61 -7.04 2.73
N ASN A 66 -0.80 -8.28 3.18
CA ASN A 66 -2.07 -9.01 3.13
C ASN A 66 -2.76 -9.00 1.75
N ALA A 67 -2.06 -9.47 0.70
CA ALA A 67 -2.55 -9.51 -0.68
C ALA A 67 -3.65 -10.56 -0.96
N ILE A 68 -4.67 -10.65 -0.11
CA ILE A 68 -5.86 -11.45 -0.37
C ILE A 68 -6.84 -10.58 -1.15
N ILE A 69 -6.70 -10.65 -2.46
CA ILE A 69 -7.72 -10.19 -3.40
C ILE A 69 -8.66 -11.38 -3.56
N THR A 70 -9.69 -11.50 -2.71
CA THR A 70 -10.68 -12.59 -2.87
C THR A 70 -11.43 -12.38 -4.18
N LEU A 71 -10.98 -13.05 -5.24
CA LEU A 71 -11.80 -13.35 -6.41
C LEU A 71 -12.86 -14.36 -5.97
N ILE A 72 -14.10 -13.89 -5.82
CA ILE A 72 -15.31 -14.70 -5.92
C ILE A 72 -16.03 -14.28 -7.19
#